data_AF-A0A1Y4HUT2-F1
#
_entry.id   AF-A0A1Y4HUT2-F1
#
_cell.length_a   1.000
_cell.length_b   1.000
_cell.length_c   1.000
_cell.angle_alpha   90.00
_cell.angle_beta   90.00
_cell.angle_gamma   90.00
#
_symmetry.space_group_name_H-M   'P 1'
#
loop_
_entity.id
_entity.type
_entity.pdbx_description
1 polymer ?
#
loop_
_entity_poly.entity_id
_entity_poly.type
_entity_poly.pdbx_seq_one_letter_code
_entity_poly.pdbx_strand_id
1 'polypeptide(L)'
;MQLSHRAVVVGCALAVSLGAAPQVVLAAEADVAAAAQDQAGRLPEPAAYDKADFYEDAADGRSIELLASSLSPVYLSDEMKYFTKYESHSNYDQGFSYGDGYNALGYYQFDRRYSLVGFMTDVYNYDPATYSMFAAVIARGNELSDGTVSLYDSETGKLTEIGQLAEDAWHAAYAANPREFSALQDAWAYNNYYAVSERWLRNNLGIDMTQRADCVKGLVWSMTNLFGTGGVRDFFNYASLRSDMTDREMVNALVDAIVNNIVAEYPNQTQYHKGWISRYERERADCLAYIEADEAQDGGSGTPAPPAEPEEPSQPETPSTPEVPNAGIETLSSFADYVATAWYAVNPDDLSYTVSHGFMSGYADGSGEFGFEKAITRGQVVVILWRMAGCPKADARDFIDVDYDEFYGDAIEWARYVGVVSGFSNESGSLNIFGPDMTITRQELAVMLMNYASKVGRLDTSSNLAAASSMSGWNQVGSWAQAAMGWAVDKKIITGSVQGGVAQLLPEGTATRAQAGVMVARLYRDVLS
;
A
#
# COMPACT_ATOMS: atom_id res chain seq x y z
N MET A 1 9.99 -15.81 -11.69
CA MET A 1 8.52 -15.72 -11.64
C MET A 1 8.22 -14.45 -10.89
N GLN A 2 8.10 -13.34 -11.62
CA GLN A 2 7.70 -12.06 -11.05
C GLN A 2 6.24 -11.95 -11.47
N LEU A 3 5.32 -12.09 -10.53
CA LEU A 3 3.92 -11.74 -10.74
C LEU A 3 3.89 -10.24 -11.01
N SER A 4 3.90 -9.87 -12.28
CA SER A 4 3.52 -8.52 -12.70
C SER A 4 2.09 -8.29 -12.23
N HIS A 5 1.80 -7.10 -11.68
CA HIS A 5 0.47 -6.60 -11.31
C HIS A 5 0.07 -6.62 -9.82
N ARG A 6 1.03 -6.76 -8.89
CA ARG A 6 0.81 -6.32 -7.50
C ARG A 6 1.11 -4.82 -7.33
N ALA A 7 0.24 -4.13 -6.59
CA ALA A 7 0.26 -2.68 -6.38
C ALA A 7 1.65 -2.13 -5.96
N VAL A 8 2.15 -1.14 -6.70
CA VAL A 8 3.30 -0.32 -6.29
C VAL A 8 2.79 1.05 -5.84
N VAL A 9 3.04 1.40 -4.57
CA VAL A 9 2.78 2.71 -3.97
C VAL A 9 3.84 3.71 -4.49
N VAL A 10 3.54 4.48 -5.54
CA VAL A 10 4.48 5.47 -6.11
C VAL A 10 4.08 6.90 -5.73
N GLY A 11 4.87 7.61 -4.90
CA GLY A 11 4.76 9.06 -4.69
C GLY A 11 5.71 9.86 -5.60
N CYS A 12 5.23 10.92 -6.27
CA CYS A 12 6.08 11.96 -6.91
C CYS A 12 5.65 13.35 -6.45
N ALA A 13 6.64 14.24 -6.42
CA ALA A 13 6.59 15.70 -6.54
C ALA A 13 7.76 16.10 -7.49
N LEU A 14 7.88 17.24 -8.20
CA LEU A 14 7.10 18.45 -8.50
C LEU A 14 7.85 19.12 -9.69
N ALA A 15 7.19 19.86 -10.60
CA ALA A 15 7.90 20.72 -11.56
C ALA A 15 7.13 22.03 -11.84
N VAL A 16 7.91 23.09 -12.00
CA VAL A 16 7.56 24.52 -12.03
C VAL A 16 7.01 24.97 -13.39
N SER A 17 6.15 26.00 -13.35
CA SER A 17 5.35 26.58 -14.45
C SER A 17 6.13 27.47 -15.44
N LEU A 18 5.58 27.61 -16.66
CA LEU A 18 5.62 28.83 -17.51
C LEU A 18 4.54 28.71 -18.62
N GLY A 19 3.72 29.75 -18.81
CA GLY A 19 2.48 29.69 -19.60
C GLY A 19 2.54 30.22 -21.04
N ALA A 20 1.43 30.03 -21.77
CA ALA A 20 0.85 30.92 -22.80
C ALA A 20 -0.46 30.32 -23.37
N ALA A 21 -1.52 31.14 -23.51
CA ALA A 21 -2.72 30.85 -24.33
C ALA A 21 -2.47 31.34 -25.79
N PRO A 22 -3.19 30.87 -26.85
CA PRO A 22 -4.59 31.30 -27.09
C PRO A 22 -5.52 30.40 -27.96
N GLN A 23 -6.83 30.73 -27.89
CA GLN A 23 -7.89 30.83 -28.93
C GLN A 23 -8.58 29.62 -29.62
N VAL A 24 -9.83 29.41 -29.19
CA VAL A 24 -11.15 29.31 -29.88
C VAL A 24 -11.20 29.13 -31.42
N VAL A 25 -11.98 28.13 -31.87
CA VAL A 25 -12.76 28.17 -33.12
C VAL A 25 -14.18 27.63 -32.89
N LEU A 26 -15.17 28.45 -33.26
CA LEU A 26 -16.62 28.21 -33.31
C LEU A 26 -17.06 27.80 -34.73
N ALA A 27 -18.09 26.94 -34.83
CA ALA A 27 -19.14 26.96 -35.89
C ALA A 27 -20.20 25.88 -35.55
N ALA A 28 -21.41 26.23 -35.10
CA ALA A 28 -22.63 26.65 -35.84
C ALA A 28 -23.48 25.44 -36.30
N GLU A 29 -24.58 25.05 -35.63
CA GLU A 29 -25.94 25.65 -35.48
C GLU A 29 -26.96 25.18 -36.54
N ALA A 30 -28.12 24.69 -36.08
CA ALA A 30 -29.49 24.94 -36.58
C ALA A 30 -30.51 24.08 -35.79
N ASP A 31 -31.25 24.62 -34.80
CA ASP A 31 -32.54 25.35 -34.85
C ASP A 31 -33.80 24.50 -35.06
N VAL A 32 -34.60 24.33 -33.98
CA VAL A 32 -36.08 24.41 -34.02
C VAL A 32 -36.59 25.02 -32.70
N ALA A 33 -37.39 26.06 -32.83
CA ALA A 33 -37.75 27.01 -31.79
C ALA A 33 -38.94 26.63 -30.88
N ALA A 34 -38.93 27.29 -29.71
CA ALA A 34 -40.07 27.74 -28.90
C ALA A 34 -40.72 26.75 -27.91
N ALA A 35 -40.06 26.52 -26.77
CA ALA A 35 -40.57 26.81 -25.41
C ALA A 35 -39.65 26.18 -24.33
N ALA A 36 -38.62 26.89 -23.87
CA ALA A 36 -37.96 26.68 -22.57
C ALA A 36 -36.89 27.77 -22.39
N GLN A 37 -37.24 28.85 -21.69
CA GLN A 37 -36.20 29.57 -20.96
C GLN A 37 -35.85 28.71 -19.74
N ASP A 38 -34.56 28.54 -19.51
CA ASP A 38 -33.95 28.14 -18.21
C ASP A 38 -33.77 26.64 -17.90
N GLN A 39 -32.93 25.92 -18.68
CA GLN A 39 -32.36 24.62 -18.23
C GLN A 39 -30.87 24.45 -18.58
N ALA A 40 -30.10 25.53 -18.61
CA ALA A 40 -28.63 25.42 -18.63
C ALA A 40 -28.12 25.48 -17.18
N GLY A 41 -27.88 24.31 -16.57
CA GLY A 41 -27.28 24.20 -15.22
C GLY A 41 -28.17 23.58 -14.14
N ARG A 42 -29.27 22.89 -14.51
CA ARG A 42 -30.06 22.08 -13.57
C ARG A 42 -29.42 20.70 -13.43
N LEU A 43 -29.18 20.26 -12.20
CA LEU A 43 -28.72 18.91 -11.87
C LEU A 43 -29.86 17.89 -12.02
N PRO A 44 -29.56 16.61 -12.29
CA PRO A 44 -30.56 15.54 -12.30
C PRO A 44 -31.30 15.43 -10.96
N GLU A 45 -32.56 15.01 -10.99
CA GLU A 45 -33.26 14.70 -9.74
C GLU A 45 -32.60 13.51 -9.02
N PRO A 46 -32.53 13.54 -7.67
CA PRO A 46 -32.03 12.44 -6.86
C PRO A 46 -32.71 11.13 -7.24
N ALA A 47 -31.92 10.08 -7.47
CA ALA A 47 -32.50 8.75 -7.54
C ALA A 47 -33.13 8.40 -6.19
N ALA A 48 -34.20 7.61 -6.20
CA ALA A 48 -34.83 7.10 -4.97
C ALA A 48 -33.95 6.09 -4.20
N TYR A 49 -32.68 5.95 -4.57
CA TYR A 49 -31.73 5.04 -3.97
C TYR A 49 -30.94 5.75 -2.88
N ASP A 50 -31.07 5.24 -1.66
CA ASP A 50 -30.36 5.70 -0.48
C ASP A 50 -29.56 4.54 0.13
N LYS A 51 -28.24 4.70 0.24
CA LYS A 51 -27.32 3.73 0.86
C LYS A 51 -27.37 3.73 2.41
N ALA A 52 -28.23 4.53 3.05
CA ALA A 52 -28.31 4.64 4.52
C ALA A 52 -28.46 3.28 5.23
N ASP A 53 -29.27 2.39 4.66
CA ASP A 53 -29.65 1.10 5.24
C ASP A 53 -28.46 0.14 5.46
N PHE A 54 -27.27 0.40 4.89
CA PHE A 54 -26.11 -0.50 4.95
C PHE A 54 -25.07 -0.14 6.01
N TYR A 55 -25.15 1.06 6.60
CA TYR A 55 -24.11 1.61 7.48
C TYR A 55 -24.47 1.61 8.97
N GLU A 56 -25.56 0.96 9.39
CA GLU A 56 -26.07 1.03 10.78
C GLU A 56 -25.05 0.60 11.87
N ASP A 57 -23.97 -0.11 11.53
CA ASP A 57 -22.90 -0.53 12.46
C ASP A 57 -21.53 0.17 12.22
N ALA A 58 -21.43 1.09 11.26
CA ALA A 58 -20.17 1.75 10.91
C ALA A 58 -19.95 3.04 11.71
N ALA A 59 -19.99 2.95 13.05
CA ALA A 59 -19.23 3.78 13.99
C ALA A 59 -19.83 3.57 15.39
N ASP A 60 -19.26 2.64 16.17
CA ASP A 60 -19.26 2.85 17.61
C ASP A 60 -18.47 4.15 17.82
N GLY A 61 -19.22 5.23 18.08
CA GLY A 61 -18.73 6.59 18.17
C GLY A 61 -17.68 6.73 19.27
N ARG A 62 -16.43 6.41 18.95
CA ARG A 62 -15.29 6.96 19.65
C ARG A 62 -14.94 8.27 18.96
N SER A 63 -15.45 9.34 19.54
CA SER A 63 -14.69 10.58 19.66
C SER A 63 -13.31 10.26 20.23
N ILE A 64 -12.35 9.97 19.35
CA ILE A 64 -10.95 10.04 19.72
C ILE A 64 -10.58 11.52 19.59
N GLU A 65 -10.50 12.15 20.75
CA GLU A 65 -9.86 13.44 20.99
C GLU A 65 -8.58 13.58 20.14
N LEU A 66 -8.36 14.78 19.58
CA LEU A 66 -7.12 15.29 18.99
C LEU A 66 -5.89 14.37 19.18
N LEU A 67 -5.78 13.36 18.34
CA LEU A 67 -4.56 12.60 18.11
C LEU A 67 -4.26 12.81 16.64
N ALA A 68 -3.15 13.49 16.35
CA ALA A 68 -2.71 13.83 15.00
C ALA A 68 -2.93 12.65 14.04
N SER A 69 -3.72 12.87 12.98
CA SER A 69 -4.06 11.87 11.99
C SER A 69 -2.81 11.26 11.36
N SER A 70 -2.66 9.95 11.47
CA SER A 70 -1.60 9.16 10.82
C SER A 70 -1.94 8.80 9.37
N LEU A 71 -2.75 9.62 8.68
CA LEU A 71 -3.11 9.38 7.28
C LEU A 71 -1.84 9.54 6.43
N SER A 72 -1.57 8.60 5.54
CA SER A 72 -0.42 8.66 4.63
C SER A 72 -0.84 8.13 3.27
N PRO A 73 -0.43 8.75 2.15
CA PRO A 73 -0.79 8.32 0.81
C PRO A 73 -0.50 6.84 0.54
N VAL A 74 -1.47 6.13 -0.06
CA VAL A 74 -1.33 4.74 -0.52
C VAL A 74 -1.71 4.70 -2.00
N TYR A 75 -0.95 3.98 -2.83
CA TYR A 75 -1.36 3.70 -4.21
C TYR A 75 -1.61 2.20 -4.37
N LEU A 76 -2.83 1.88 -4.75
CA LEU A 76 -3.30 0.51 -4.91
C LEU A 76 -3.28 0.13 -6.39
N SER A 77 -3.16 -1.17 -6.67
CA SER A 77 -3.24 -1.72 -8.03
C SER A 77 -4.62 -1.47 -8.63
N ASP A 78 -4.69 -1.43 -9.94
CA ASP A 78 -5.96 -1.37 -10.66
C ASP A 78 -6.83 -2.61 -10.39
N GLU A 79 -6.22 -3.77 -10.13
CA GLU A 79 -6.92 -5.01 -9.74
C GLU A 79 -7.62 -4.89 -8.39
N MET A 80 -6.94 -4.39 -7.37
CA MET A 80 -7.55 -4.10 -6.06
C MET A 80 -8.71 -3.11 -6.15
N LYS A 81 -8.67 -2.19 -7.11
CA LYS A 81 -9.64 -1.11 -7.27
C LYS A 81 -10.67 -1.35 -8.37
N TYR A 82 -10.66 -2.50 -9.06
CA TYR A 82 -11.46 -2.71 -10.26
C TYR A 82 -12.97 -2.46 -10.07
N PHE A 83 -13.47 -2.67 -8.85
CA PHE A 83 -14.87 -2.48 -8.49
C PHE A 83 -15.32 -1.01 -8.56
N THR A 84 -14.41 -0.04 -8.48
CA THR A 84 -14.76 1.39 -8.48
C THR A 84 -15.34 1.86 -9.82
N LYS A 85 -15.21 1.07 -10.88
CA LYS A 85 -15.94 1.29 -12.14
C LYS A 85 -17.47 1.23 -11.96
N TYR A 86 -17.94 0.56 -10.90
CA TYR A 86 -19.36 0.48 -10.51
C TYR A 86 -19.75 1.48 -9.42
N GLU A 87 -18.79 2.22 -8.84
CA GLU A 87 -19.04 3.23 -7.81
C GLU A 87 -18.96 4.64 -8.40
N SER A 88 -17.80 5.03 -8.90
CA SER A 88 -17.51 6.38 -9.40
C SER A 88 -17.12 6.41 -10.88
N HIS A 89 -17.26 5.28 -11.59
CA HIS A 89 -16.63 5.08 -12.90
C HIS A 89 -15.10 5.28 -12.85
N SER A 90 -14.50 4.95 -11.70
CA SER A 90 -13.08 5.15 -11.40
C SER A 90 -12.63 6.61 -11.52
N ASN A 91 -13.46 7.56 -11.07
CA ASN A 91 -13.18 8.99 -11.10
C ASN A 91 -12.86 9.54 -9.69
N TYR A 92 -11.61 9.96 -9.46
CA TYR A 92 -11.18 10.53 -8.18
C TYR A 92 -11.75 11.92 -7.92
N ASP A 93 -12.11 12.64 -8.98
CA ASP A 93 -12.71 13.97 -8.94
C ASP A 93 -14.23 13.91 -9.08
N GLN A 94 -14.85 12.79 -8.69
CA GLN A 94 -16.29 12.62 -8.77
C GLN A 94 -16.99 13.50 -7.73
N GLY A 95 -17.81 14.44 -8.20
CA GLY A 95 -18.75 15.20 -7.36
C GLY A 95 -19.88 14.32 -6.81
N PHE A 96 -20.86 14.93 -6.13
CA PHE A 96 -21.96 14.19 -5.53
C PHE A 96 -22.75 13.38 -6.58
N SER A 97 -22.95 12.10 -6.28
CA SER A 97 -23.67 11.18 -7.15
C SER A 97 -25.18 11.35 -7.01
N TYR A 98 -25.85 11.74 -8.10
CA TYR A 98 -27.32 11.75 -8.16
C TYR A 98 -27.92 10.36 -7.92
N GLY A 99 -27.17 9.30 -8.28
CA GLY A 99 -27.56 7.91 -8.08
C GLY A 99 -27.67 7.53 -6.60
N ASP A 100 -26.89 8.17 -5.75
CA ASP A 100 -26.89 7.98 -4.29
C ASP A 100 -27.72 9.07 -3.58
N GLY A 101 -28.59 9.76 -4.32
CA GLY A 101 -29.40 10.86 -3.80
C GLY A 101 -28.59 12.09 -3.39
N TYR A 102 -27.41 12.28 -4.00
CA TYR A 102 -26.38 13.26 -3.61
C TYR A 102 -25.82 13.04 -2.21
N ASN A 103 -25.76 11.78 -1.74
CA ASN A 103 -25.16 11.45 -0.45
C ASN A 103 -23.69 11.03 -0.54
N ALA A 104 -23.20 10.67 -1.73
CA ALA A 104 -21.88 10.07 -1.87
C ALA A 104 -21.01 10.84 -2.86
N LEU A 105 -19.72 10.94 -2.55
CA LEU A 105 -18.77 11.79 -3.27
C LEU A 105 -17.39 11.10 -3.38
N GLY A 106 -16.66 11.34 -4.47
CA GLY A 106 -15.30 10.84 -4.67
C GLY A 106 -15.16 9.41 -5.22
N TYR A 107 -13.93 8.93 -5.34
CA TYR A 107 -13.60 7.65 -5.99
C TYR A 107 -14.31 6.45 -5.38
N TYR A 108 -14.40 6.43 -4.06
CA TYR A 108 -15.01 5.36 -3.27
C TYR A 108 -16.45 5.65 -2.86
N GLN A 109 -17.01 6.78 -3.32
CA GLN A 109 -18.37 7.21 -2.96
C GLN A 109 -18.54 7.37 -1.45
N PHE A 110 -17.68 8.20 -0.82
CA PHE A 110 -17.72 8.51 0.60
C PHE A 110 -19.07 9.13 0.97
N ASP A 111 -19.86 8.39 1.74
CA ASP A 111 -21.17 8.84 2.21
C ASP A 111 -21.02 9.97 3.23
N ARG A 112 -21.76 11.06 3.02
CA ARG A 112 -21.72 12.26 3.85
C ARG A 112 -22.12 12.04 5.31
N ARG A 113 -22.96 11.04 5.59
CA ARG A 113 -23.47 10.74 6.93
C ARG A 113 -22.49 9.96 7.78
N TYR A 114 -21.58 9.22 7.15
CA TYR A 114 -20.73 8.24 7.85
C TYR A 114 -19.24 8.48 7.66
N SER A 115 -18.79 8.91 6.47
CA SER A 115 -17.37 8.85 6.09
C SER A 115 -16.79 10.15 5.56
N LEU A 116 -17.57 10.94 4.81
CA LEU A 116 -17.05 12.10 4.09
C LEU A 116 -16.42 13.15 5.01
N VAL A 117 -17.09 13.49 6.11
CA VAL A 117 -16.60 14.49 7.08
C VAL A 117 -15.32 14.01 7.76
N GLY A 118 -15.27 12.71 8.13
CA GLY A 118 -14.07 12.10 8.70
C GLY A 118 -12.90 12.12 7.71
N PHE A 119 -13.14 11.70 6.47
CA PHE A 119 -12.15 11.76 5.39
C PHE A 119 -11.60 13.18 5.18
N MET A 120 -12.47 14.17 4.99
CA MET A 120 -12.06 15.56 4.77
C MET A 120 -11.27 16.11 5.97
N THR A 121 -11.64 15.72 7.19
CA THR A 121 -10.92 16.10 8.42
C THR A 121 -9.52 15.50 8.45
N ASP A 122 -9.36 14.22 8.12
CA ASP A 122 -8.05 13.56 8.13
C ASP A 122 -7.14 14.08 7.01
N VAL A 123 -7.69 14.39 5.83
CA VAL A 123 -6.93 15.03 4.73
C VAL A 123 -6.50 16.45 5.09
N TYR A 124 -7.40 17.24 5.68
CA TYR A 124 -7.06 18.57 6.18
C TYR A 124 -5.96 18.51 7.25
N ASN A 125 -6.03 17.56 8.18
CA ASN A 125 -5.03 17.42 9.24
C ASN A 125 -3.68 16.89 8.73
N TYR A 126 -3.67 16.12 7.64
CA TYR A 126 -2.45 15.64 6.98
C TYR A 126 -1.62 16.80 6.42
N ASP A 127 -2.24 17.71 5.64
CA ASP A 127 -1.61 18.94 5.16
C ASP A 127 -2.62 20.10 5.13
N PRO A 128 -2.72 20.88 6.22
CA PRO A 128 -3.66 21.99 6.29
C PRO A 128 -3.37 23.13 5.31
N ALA A 129 -2.12 23.24 4.82
CA ALA A 129 -1.74 24.28 3.88
C ALA A 129 -2.29 23.97 2.49
N THR A 130 -2.06 22.74 2.00
CA THR A 130 -2.55 22.27 0.70
C THR A 130 -4.07 22.09 0.72
N TYR A 131 -4.62 21.48 1.77
CA TYR A 131 -6.03 21.10 1.84
C TYR A 131 -6.92 22.07 2.63
N SER A 132 -6.52 23.33 2.72
CA SER A 132 -7.23 24.39 3.46
C SER A 132 -8.68 24.60 3.01
N MET A 133 -9.05 24.24 1.78
CA MET A 133 -10.42 24.34 1.27
C MET A 133 -11.43 23.50 2.08
N PHE A 134 -10.99 22.43 2.75
CA PHE A 134 -11.88 21.64 3.60
C PHE A 134 -12.24 22.32 4.92
N ALA A 135 -11.51 23.34 5.37
CA ALA A 135 -11.74 23.97 6.67
C ALA A 135 -13.18 24.50 6.83
N ALA A 136 -13.73 25.12 5.77
CA ALA A 136 -15.09 25.64 5.78
C ALA A 136 -16.16 24.53 5.79
N VAL A 137 -15.89 23.42 5.11
CA VAL A 137 -16.76 22.24 5.09
C VAL A 137 -16.77 21.58 6.46
N ILE A 138 -15.59 21.35 7.05
CA ILE A 138 -15.41 20.71 8.36
C ILE A 138 -16.12 21.53 9.46
N ALA A 139 -16.03 22.86 9.42
CA ALA A 139 -16.73 23.72 10.38
C ALA A 139 -18.26 23.55 10.35
N ARG A 140 -18.82 23.13 9.21
CA ARG A 140 -20.25 22.81 9.00
C ARG A 140 -20.49 21.30 8.90
N GLY A 141 -19.56 20.48 9.38
CA GLY A 141 -19.61 19.02 9.24
C GLY A 141 -20.91 18.41 9.76
N ASN A 142 -21.44 18.89 10.88
CA ASN A 142 -22.70 18.41 11.45
C ASN A 142 -23.91 18.65 10.53
N GLU A 143 -23.94 19.77 9.81
CA GLU A 143 -24.99 20.08 8.84
C GLU A 143 -24.86 19.17 7.61
N LEU A 144 -23.63 18.97 7.12
CA LEU A 144 -23.36 18.10 5.99
C LEU A 144 -23.71 16.63 6.30
N SER A 145 -23.43 16.14 7.52
CA SER A 145 -23.69 14.76 7.92
C SER A 145 -25.12 14.48 8.35
N ASP A 146 -25.97 15.49 8.51
CA ASP A 146 -27.35 15.29 8.95
C ASP A 146 -28.19 14.67 7.83
N GLY A 147 -28.46 13.37 7.91
CA GLY A 147 -29.23 12.62 6.91
C GLY A 147 -30.68 13.08 6.72
N THR A 148 -31.21 13.95 7.59
CA THR A 148 -32.55 14.55 7.43
C THR A 148 -32.55 15.75 6.49
N VAL A 149 -31.37 16.29 6.14
CA VAL A 149 -31.21 17.41 5.22
C VAL A 149 -31.00 16.89 3.79
N SER A 150 -31.73 17.42 2.81
CA SER A 150 -31.46 17.12 1.40
C SER A 150 -30.31 17.99 0.90
N LEU A 151 -29.31 17.39 0.21
CA LEU A 151 -28.31 18.19 -0.50
C LEU A 151 -28.79 18.71 -1.84
N TYR A 152 -29.92 18.22 -2.36
CA TYR A 152 -30.52 18.70 -3.59
C TYR A 152 -31.75 19.56 -3.30
N ASP A 153 -31.78 20.75 -3.88
CA ASP A 153 -32.93 21.64 -3.90
C ASP A 153 -33.77 21.35 -5.16
N SER A 154 -35.00 20.86 -4.98
CA SER A 154 -35.87 20.49 -6.09
C SER A 154 -36.51 21.68 -6.80
N GLU A 155 -36.59 22.84 -6.15
CA GLU A 155 -37.13 24.06 -6.75
C GLU A 155 -36.13 24.62 -7.75
N THR A 156 -34.86 24.77 -7.33
CA THR A 156 -33.79 25.31 -8.17
C THR A 156 -33.11 24.25 -9.02
N GLY A 157 -33.23 22.97 -8.65
CA GLY A 157 -32.53 21.84 -9.24
C GLY A 157 -31.01 21.95 -9.14
N LYS A 158 -30.52 22.40 -7.99
CA LYS A 158 -29.09 22.59 -7.69
C LYS A 158 -28.74 21.92 -6.36
N LEU A 159 -27.45 21.81 -6.08
CA LEU A 159 -27.01 21.53 -4.73
C LEU A 159 -27.39 22.70 -3.80
N THR A 160 -27.77 22.36 -2.59
CA THR A 160 -27.87 23.32 -1.48
C THR A 160 -26.52 23.96 -1.21
N GLU A 161 -26.50 25.05 -0.45
CA GLU A 161 -25.27 25.79 -0.14
C GLU A 161 -24.19 24.89 0.49
N ILE A 162 -24.55 24.03 1.45
CA ILE A 162 -23.61 23.10 2.08
C ILE A 162 -23.14 22.00 1.11
N GLY A 163 -24.02 21.52 0.23
CA GLY A 163 -23.66 20.56 -0.81
C GLY A 163 -22.67 21.16 -1.82
N GLN A 164 -22.95 22.37 -2.31
CA GLN A 164 -22.07 23.07 -3.24
C GLN A 164 -20.72 23.38 -2.60
N LEU A 165 -20.69 23.82 -1.34
CA LEU A 165 -19.45 24.08 -0.61
C LEU A 165 -18.57 22.83 -0.51
N ALA A 166 -19.17 21.67 -0.22
CA ALA A 166 -18.45 20.40 -0.13
C ALA A 166 -17.93 19.91 -1.50
N GLU A 167 -18.75 20.03 -2.55
CA GLU A 167 -18.36 19.66 -3.92
C GLU A 167 -17.26 20.57 -4.47
N ASP A 168 -17.37 21.89 -4.30
CA ASP A 168 -16.35 22.86 -4.70
C ASP A 168 -15.03 22.60 -3.97
N ALA A 169 -15.08 22.33 -2.66
CA ALA A 169 -13.90 22.01 -1.87
C ALA A 169 -13.24 20.70 -2.34
N TRP A 170 -14.03 19.70 -2.75
CA TRP A 170 -13.49 18.46 -3.30
C TRP A 170 -12.75 18.68 -4.60
N HIS A 171 -13.37 19.37 -5.56
CA HIS A 171 -12.75 19.69 -6.84
C HIS A 171 -11.51 20.57 -6.66
N ALA A 172 -11.54 21.51 -5.71
CA ALA A 172 -10.37 22.32 -5.37
C ALA A 172 -9.24 21.47 -4.77
N ALA A 173 -9.55 20.50 -3.89
CA ALA A 173 -8.56 19.59 -3.31
C ALA A 173 -7.93 18.68 -4.38
N TYR A 174 -8.74 18.12 -5.29
CA TYR A 174 -8.24 17.35 -6.41
C TYR A 174 -7.39 18.22 -7.33
N ALA A 175 -7.82 19.44 -7.67
CA ALA A 175 -7.04 20.35 -8.51
C ALA A 175 -5.71 20.81 -7.87
N ALA A 176 -5.65 20.92 -6.54
CA ALA A 176 -4.45 21.32 -5.82
C ALA A 176 -3.33 20.27 -5.93
N ASN A 177 -3.65 18.99 -5.75
CA ASN A 177 -2.70 17.90 -5.94
C ASN A 177 -3.43 16.59 -6.33
N PRO A 178 -3.71 16.36 -7.63
CA PRO A 178 -4.54 15.25 -8.08
C PRO A 178 -3.99 13.89 -7.66
N ARG A 179 -2.66 13.72 -7.72
CA ARG A 179 -2.00 12.46 -7.42
C ARG A 179 -2.04 12.15 -5.93
N GLU A 180 -1.71 13.12 -5.09
CA GLU A 180 -1.71 12.92 -3.65
C GLU A 180 -3.13 12.78 -3.11
N PHE A 181 -4.05 13.63 -3.57
CA PHE A 181 -5.43 13.56 -3.11
C PHE A 181 -6.09 12.23 -3.50
N SER A 182 -5.80 11.70 -4.70
CA SER A 182 -6.22 10.34 -5.09
C SER A 182 -5.65 9.27 -4.16
N ALA A 183 -4.37 9.37 -3.80
CA ALA A 183 -3.70 8.43 -2.91
C ALA A 183 -4.15 8.53 -1.44
N LEU A 184 -4.60 9.71 -1.01
CA LEU A 184 -5.22 9.91 0.29
C LEU A 184 -6.63 9.31 0.32
N GLN A 185 -7.40 9.39 -0.77
CA GLN A 185 -8.66 8.65 -0.93
C GLN A 185 -8.41 7.14 -0.83
N ASP A 186 -7.43 6.61 -1.57
CA ASP A 186 -7.01 5.19 -1.53
C ASP A 186 -6.66 4.76 -0.10
N ALA A 187 -5.80 5.54 0.57
CA ALA A 187 -5.35 5.24 1.93
C ALA A 187 -6.50 5.21 2.94
N TRP A 188 -7.36 6.23 2.91
CA TRP A 188 -8.43 6.34 3.87
C TRP A 188 -9.47 5.23 3.67
N ALA A 189 -9.90 4.99 2.43
CA ALA A 189 -10.87 3.95 2.13
C ALA A 189 -10.31 2.55 2.39
N TYR A 190 -9.02 2.31 2.11
CA TYR A 190 -8.36 1.06 2.47
C TYR A 190 -8.40 0.82 3.99
N ASN A 191 -8.01 1.82 4.79
CA ASN A 191 -7.90 1.69 6.24
C ASN A 191 -9.26 1.56 6.93
N ASN A 192 -10.27 2.27 6.45
CA ASN A 192 -11.59 2.33 7.10
C ASN A 192 -12.58 1.29 6.55
N TYR A 193 -12.35 0.74 5.35
CA TYR A 193 -13.23 -0.27 4.75
C TYR A 193 -12.51 -1.61 4.62
N TYR A 194 -11.59 -1.75 3.68
CA TYR A 194 -10.98 -3.04 3.35
C TYR A 194 -10.27 -3.67 4.55
N ALA A 195 -9.38 -2.93 5.22
CA ALA A 195 -8.60 -3.43 6.34
C ALA A 195 -9.46 -3.83 7.55
N VAL A 196 -10.64 -3.23 7.69
CA VAL A 196 -11.63 -3.60 8.72
C VAL A 196 -12.24 -4.97 8.39
N SER A 197 -12.67 -5.17 7.16
CA SER A 197 -13.22 -6.45 6.69
C SER A 197 -12.20 -7.57 6.65
N GLU A 198 -10.97 -7.31 6.17
CA GLU A 198 -9.86 -8.26 6.21
C GLU A 198 -9.58 -8.73 7.64
N ARG A 199 -9.50 -7.78 8.58
CA ARG A 199 -9.29 -8.10 10.00
C ARG A 199 -10.43 -8.93 10.57
N TRP A 200 -11.66 -8.64 10.17
CA TRP A 200 -12.83 -9.41 10.61
C TRP A 200 -12.79 -10.85 10.06
N LEU A 201 -12.51 -11.03 8.77
CA LEU A 201 -12.33 -12.34 8.12
C LEU A 201 -11.28 -13.19 8.84
N ARG A 202 -10.11 -12.59 9.14
CA ARG A 202 -9.04 -13.26 9.87
C ARG A 202 -9.47 -13.66 11.30
N ASN A 203 -10.04 -12.73 12.04
CA ASN A 203 -10.32 -12.92 13.46
C ASN A 203 -11.54 -13.82 13.74
N ASN A 204 -12.53 -13.83 12.85
CA ASN A 204 -13.80 -14.53 13.08
C ASN A 204 -13.93 -15.81 12.25
N LEU A 205 -13.36 -15.84 11.04
CA LEU A 205 -13.42 -16.99 10.14
C LEU A 205 -12.08 -17.69 9.95
N GLY A 206 -10.97 -17.14 10.48
CA GLY A 206 -9.64 -17.68 10.27
C GLY A 206 -9.15 -17.57 8.82
N ILE A 207 -9.75 -16.67 8.03
CA ILE A 207 -9.42 -16.49 6.61
C ILE A 207 -8.34 -15.42 6.48
N ASP A 208 -7.16 -15.84 6.00
CA ASP A 208 -6.07 -14.94 5.66
C ASP A 208 -6.17 -14.48 4.20
N MET A 209 -6.30 -13.16 4.02
CA MET A 209 -6.39 -12.53 2.70
C MET A 209 -5.03 -12.01 2.21
N THR A 210 -3.98 -12.02 3.03
CA THR A 210 -2.71 -11.33 2.72
C THR A 210 -2.05 -11.84 1.44
N GLN A 211 -2.07 -13.16 1.24
CA GLN A 211 -1.47 -13.83 0.07
C GLN A 211 -2.42 -14.00 -1.12
N ARG A 212 -3.68 -13.60 -0.99
CA ARG A 212 -4.68 -13.70 -2.07
C ARG A 212 -4.39 -12.68 -3.18
N ALA A 213 -4.80 -12.99 -4.41
CA ALA A 213 -4.69 -12.05 -5.52
C ALA A 213 -5.43 -10.73 -5.22
N ASP A 214 -4.92 -9.63 -5.76
CA ASP A 214 -5.46 -8.30 -5.46
C ASP A 214 -6.89 -8.14 -5.99
N CYS A 215 -7.29 -8.84 -7.07
CA CYS A 215 -8.69 -8.87 -7.49
C CYS A 215 -9.62 -9.54 -6.46
N VAL A 216 -9.16 -10.56 -5.72
CA VAL A 216 -9.97 -11.24 -4.68
C VAL A 216 -10.15 -10.30 -3.49
N LYS A 217 -9.08 -9.58 -3.12
CA LYS A 217 -9.14 -8.54 -2.11
C LYS A 217 -10.03 -7.37 -2.56
N GLY A 218 -9.98 -7.01 -3.84
CA GLY A 218 -10.85 -6.03 -4.48
C GLY A 218 -12.33 -6.43 -4.44
N LEU A 219 -12.66 -7.72 -4.61
CA LEU A 219 -14.02 -8.22 -4.45
C LEU A 219 -14.50 -8.09 -3.00
N VAL A 220 -13.68 -8.47 -2.01
CA VAL A 220 -13.99 -8.27 -0.59
C VAL A 220 -14.18 -6.80 -0.27
N TRP A 221 -13.37 -5.92 -0.86
CA TRP A 221 -13.56 -4.48 -0.73
C TRP A 221 -14.87 -4.02 -1.36
N SER A 222 -15.17 -4.40 -2.60
CA SER A 222 -16.43 -4.08 -3.27
C SER A 222 -17.65 -4.43 -2.41
N MET A 223 -17.65 -5.65 -1.86
CA MET A 223 -18.67 -6.11 -0.93
C MET A 223 -18.79 -5.21 0.30
N THR A 224 -17.65 -4.83 0.89
CA THR A 224 -17.59 -3.94 2.04
C THR A 224 -18.09 -2.53 1.69
N ASN A 225 -17.75 -2.03 0.50
CA ASN A 225 -18.12 -0.69 0.05
C ASN A 225 -19.63 -0.56 -0.20
N LEU A 226 -20.27 -1.66 -0.66
CA LEU A 226 -21.71 -1.68 -0.89
C LEU A 226 -22.51 -1.99 0.38
N PHE A 227 -22.10 -3.00 1.15
CA PHE A 227 -22.88 -3.52 2.29
C PHE A 227 -22.41 -2.98 3.65
N GLY A 228 -21.41 -2.11 3.67
CA GLY A 228 -20.77 -1.64 4.88
C GLY A 228 -19.95 -2.73 5.60
N THR A 229 -19.15 -2.32 6.60
CA THR A 229 -18.31 -3.25 7.37
C THR A 229 -19.10 -4.18 8.30
N GLY A 230 -20.36 -3.85 8.58
CA GLY A 230 -21.31 -4.65 9.36
C GLY A 230 -22.05 -5.64 8.49
N GLY A 231 -22.85 -5.15 7.53
CA GLY A 231 -23.71 -5.98 6.68
C GLY A 231 -22.97 -6.97 5.79
N VAL A 232 -21.71 -6.68 5.41
CA VAL A 232 -20.90 -7.62 4.62
C VAL A 232 -20.63 -8.95 5.35
N ARG A 233 -20.68 -8.96 6.68
CA ARG A 233 -20.32 -10.11 7.51
C ARG A 233 -21.25 -11.29 7.31
N ASP A 234 -22.54 -11.05 7.07
CA ASP A 234 -23.51 -12.12 6.84
C ASP A 234 -23.20 -12.86 5.53
N PHE A 235 -22.83 -12.13 4.47
CA PHE A 235 -22.36 -12.74 3.23
C PHE A 235 -21.06 -13.53 3.41
N PHE A 236 -20.11 -13.06 4.22
CA PHE A 236 -18.93 -13.84 4.55
C PHE A 236 -19.27 -15.14 5.30
N ASN A 237 -20.24 -15.10 6.22
CA ASN A 237 -20.73 -16.29 6.90
C ASN A 237 -21.42 -17.27 5.93
N TYR A 238 -22.27 -16.76 5.03
CA TYR A 238 -22.95 -17.58 4.02
C TYR A 238 -21.97 -18.22 3.03
N ALA A 239 -20.88 -17.54 2.69
CA ALA A 239 -19.87 -18.03 1.75
C ALA A 239 -19.13 -19.28 2.24
N SER A 240 -19.19 -19.61 3.55
CA SER A 240 -18.57 -20.81 4.12
C SER A 240 -17.10 -20.95 3.72
N LEU A 241 -16.37 -19.84 3.78
CA LEU A 241 -14.99 -19.75 3.34
C LEU A 241 -14.09 -20.72 4.11
N ARG A 242 -13.07 -21.23 3.41
CA ARG A 242 -12.02 -22.06 4.01
C ARG A 242 -10.65 -21.59 3.56
N SER A 243 -9.66 -21.72 4.44
CA SER A 243 -8.29 -21.31 4.16
C SER A 243 -7.65 -22.09 3.01
N ASP A 244 -8.15 -23.29 2.70
CA ASP A 244 -7.66 -24.18 1.64
C ASP A 244 -8.29 -23.94 0.27
N MET A 245 -9.27 -23.02 0.16
CA MET A 245 -9.84 -22.64 -1.13
C MET A 245 -8.77 -21.97 -2.00
N THR A 246 -8.80 -22.28 -3.30
CA THR A 246 -8.14 -21.49 -4.34
C THR A 246 -8.81 -20.12 -4.49
N ASP A 247 -8.13 -19.17 -5.14
CA ASP A 247 -8.69 -17.83 -5.40
C ASP A 247 -9.96 -17.93 -6.27
N ARG A 248 -9.99 -18.83 -7.26
CA ARG A 248 -11.19 -19.11 -8.07
C ARG A 248 -12.35 -19.63 -7.23
N GLU A 249 -12.09 -20.55 -6.30
CA GLU A 249 -13.14 -21.09 -5.40
C GLU A 249 -13.67 -20.02 -4.45
N MET A 250 -12.78 -19.19 -3.89
CA MET A 250 -13.16 -18.11 -2.97
C MET A 250 -14.02 -17.04 -3.67
N VAL A 251 -13.63 -16.61 -4.87
CA VAL A 251 -14.42 -15.65 -5.67
C VAL A 251 -15.82 -16.19 -5.93
N ASN A 252 -15.92 -17.46 -6.34
CA ASN A 252 -17.22 -18.08 -6.59
C ASN A 252 -18.06 -18.18 -5.31
N ALA A 253 -17.46 -18.61 -4.19
CA ALA A 253 -18.15 -18.72 -2.91
C ALA A 253 -18.69 -17.37 -2.40
N LEU A 254 -17.89 -16.30 -2.52
CA LEU A 254 -18.28 -14.95 -2.13
C LEU A 254 -19.45 -14.42 -2.97
N VAL A 255 -19.39 -14.58 -4.29
CA VAL A 255 -20.47 -14.10 -5.17
C VAL A 255 -21.72 -14.95 -5.04
N ASP A 256 -21.59 -16.28 -4.94
CA ASP A 256 -22.72 -17.18 -4.70
C ASP A 256 -23.42 -16.83 -3.38
N ALA A 257 -22.67 -16.47 -2.34
CA ALA A 257 -23.24 -16.03 -1.07
C ALA A 257 -24.13 -14.79 -1.24
N ILE A 258 -23.73 -13.83 -2.07
CA ILE A 258 -24.55 -12.66 -2.37
C ILE A 258 -25.77 -13.09 -3.19
N VAL A 259 -25.55 -13.72 -4.33
CA VAL A 259 -26.62 -14.04 -5.30
C VAL A 259 -27.72 -14.89 -4.68
N ASN A 260 -27.35 -15.83 -3.82
CA ASN A 260 -28.31 -16.75 -3.20
C ASN A 260 -29.04 -16.16 -1.99
N ASN A 261 -28.48 -15.15 -1.30
CA ASN A 261 -29.02 -14.65 -0.03
C ASN A 261 -29.54 -13.22 -0.07
N ILE A 262 -29.22 -12.42 -1.10
CA ILE A 262 -29.56 -10.99 -1.17
C ILE A 262 -31.06 -10.69 -1.02
N VAL A 263 -31.92 -11.58 -1.55
CA VAL A 263 -33.38 -11.42 -1.47
C VAL A 263 -33.89 -11.63 -0.06
N ALA A 264 -33.29 -12.59 0.66
CA ALA A 264 -33.66 -12.90 2.04
C ALA A 264 -33.10 -11.88 3.02
N GLU A 265 -31.88 -11.40 2.77
CA GLU A 265 -31.19 -10.42 3.60
C GLU A 265 -31.86 -9.04 3.52
N TYR A 266 -32.30 -8.64 2.32
CA TYR A 266 -32.89 -7.32 2.09
C TYR A 266 -34.31 -7.39 1.52
N PRO A 267 -35.30 -7.97 2.23
CA PRO A 267 -36.62 -8.26 1.69
C PRO A 267 -37.41 -6.99 1.30
N ASN A 268 -37.08 -5.84 1.88
CA ASN A 268 -37.75 -4.56 1.62
C ASN A 268 -37.13 -3.76 0.46
N GLN A 269 -36.01 -4.23 -0.09
CA GLN A 269 -35.22 -3.52 -1.11
C GLN A 269 -35.30 -4.19 -2.49
N THR A 270 -36.47 -4.75 -2.81
CA THR A 270 -36.71 -5.57 -4.01
C THR A 270 -36.30 -4.91 -5.33
N GLN A 271 -36.35 -3.57 -5.40
CA GLN A 271 -35.96 -2.80 -6.57
C GLN A 271 -34.46 -2.89 -6.91
N TYR A 272 -33.59 -3.21 -5.94
CA TYR A 272 -32.14 -3.25 -6.14
C TYR A 272 -31.56 -4.65 -6.36
N HIS A 273 -32.27 -5.70 -5.94
CA HIS A 273 -31.79 -7.09 -5.96
C HIS A 273 -31.21 -7.49 -7.32
N LYS A 274 -31.97 -7.23 -8.40
CA LYS A 274 -31.54 -7.57 -9.76
C LYS A 274 -30.27 -6.82 -10.16
N GLY A 275 -30.15 -5.56 -9.78
CA GLY A 275 -28.98 -4.72 -10.05
C GLY A 275 -27.73 -5.25 -9.36
N TRP A 276 -27.83 -5.56 -8.07
CA TRP A 276 -26.72 -6.10 -7.29
C TRP A 276 -26.29 -7.48 -7.75
N ILE A 277 -27.23 -8.40 -8.00
CA ILE A 277 -26.91 -9.73 -8.57
C ILE A 277 -26.14 -9.56 -9.88
N SER A 278 -26.65 -8.72 -10.77
CA SER A 278 -25.99 -8.49 -12.07
C SER A 278 -24.62 -7.83 -11.92
N ARG A 279 -24.42 -6.96 -10.92
CA ARG A 279 -23.14 -6.34 -10.62
C ARG A 279 -22.14 -7.38 -10.14
N TYR A 280 -22.47 -8.17 -9.12
CA TYR A 280 -21.52 -9.14 -8.56
C TYR A 280 -21.22 -10.30 -9.50
N GLU A 281 -22.14 -10.68 -10.39
CA GLU A 281 -21.81 -11.62 -11.48
C GLU A 281 -20.81 -11.05 -12.48
N ARG A 282 -20.86 -9.74 -12.77
CA ARG A 282 -19.81 -9.10 -13.59
C ARG A 282 -18.49 -9.00 -12.85
N GLU A 283 -18.53 -8.63 -11.56
CA GLU A 283 -17.33 -8.56 -10.74
C GLU A 283 -16.67 -9.93 -10.55
N ARG A 284 -17.47 -11.01 -10.48
CA ARG A 284 -17.00 -12.40 -10.54
C ARG A 284 -16.19 -12.63 -11.81
N ALA A 285 -16.78 -12.30 -12.96
CA ALA A 285 -16.16 -12.51 -14.26
C ALA A 285 -14.85 -11.71 -14.40
N ASP A 286 -14.85 -10.45 -13.94
CA ASP A 286 -13.65 -9.61 -13.96
C ASP A 286 -12.51 -10.20 -13.11
N CYS A 287 -12.78 -10.59 -11.86
CA CYS A 287 -11.72 -11.16 -11.01
C CYS A 287 -11.26 -12.54 -11.51
N LEU A 288 -12.17 -13.38 -12.02
CA LEU A 288 -11.76 -14.63 -12.66
C LEU A 288 -10.88 -14.42 -13.90
N ALA A 289 -11.09 -13.34 -14.65
CA ALA A 289 -10.23 -12.97 -15.78
C ALA A 289 -8.85 -12.50 -15.32
N TYR A 290 -8.73 -11.75 -14.22
CA TYR A 290 -7.44 -11.43 -13.61
C TYR A 290 -6.70 -12.69 -13.16
N ILE A 291 -7.38 -13.58 -12.43
CA ILE A 291 -6.79 -14.86 -12.00
C ILE A 291 -6.33 -15.70 -13.22
N GLU A 292 -7.10 -15.73 -14.31
CA GLU A 292 -6.70 -16.43 -15.53
C GLU A 292 -5.47 -15.80 -16.19
N ALA A 293 -5.38 -14.48 -16.22
CA ALA A 293 -4.21 -13.79 -16.74
C ALA A 293 -2.95 -14.09 -15.91
N ASP A 294 -3.07 -14.11 -14.59
CA ASP A 294 -1.97 -14.44 -13.67
C ASP A 294 -1.49 -15.88 -13.89
N GLU A 295 -2.42 -16.84 -13.93
CA GLU A 295 -2.11 -18.26 -14.17
C GLU A 295 -1.46 -18.48 -15.55
N ALA A 296 -1.88 -17.73 -16.58
CA ALA A 296 -1.30 -17.82 -17.92
C ALA A 296 0.14 -17.27 -17.99
N GLN A 297 0.44 -16.22 -17.23
CA GLN A 297 1.80 -15.69 -17.11
C GLN A 297 2.73 -16.68 -16.37
N ASP A 298 2.20 -17.41 -15.41
CA ASP A 298 2.94 -18.42 -14.64
C ASP A 298 3.14 -19.75 -15.41
N GLY A 299 2.19 -20.13 -16.27
CA GLY A 299 2.23 -21.36 -17.08
C GLY A 299 3.08 -21.31 -18.36
N GLY A 300 3.60 -20.13 -18.75
CA GLY A 300 4.35 -19.92 -19.99
C GLY A 300 5.81 -20.40 -20.01
N SER A 301 6.35 -20.85 -18.88
CA SER A 301 7.74 -21.32 -18.73
C SER A 301 7.83 -22.85 -18.83
N GLY A 302 7.75 -23.42 -20.04
CA GLY A 302 7.84 -24.87 -20.23
C GLY A 302 8.34 -25.36 -21.61
N THR A 303 9.67 -25.57 -21.71
CA THR A 303 10.45 -26.33 -22.73
C THR A 303 11.16 -25.50 -23.83
N PRO A 304 12.50 -25.61 -24.00
CA PRO A 304 13.29 -24.76 -24.90
C PRO A 304 13.34 -25.27 -26.35
N ALA A 305 13.28 -24.34 -27.32
CA ALA A 305 13.62 -24.57 -28.72
C ALA A 305 14.90 -23.76 -29.10
N PRO A 306 15.76 -24.27 -30.01
CA PRO A 306 17.08 -23.71 -30.28
C PRO A 306 17.03 -22.40 -31.10
N PRO A 307 18.10 -21.58 -31.10
CA PRO A 307 18.01 -20.15 -31.30
C PRO A 307 17.85 -19.77 -32.78
N ALA A 308 16.95 -18.83 -33.04
CA ALA A 308 16.94 -17.99 -34.24
C ALA A 308 17.14 -16.53 -33.83
N GLU A 309 18.01 -15.86 -34.58
CA GLU A 309 18.55 -14.51 -34.42
C GLU A 309 17.44 -13.42 -34.42
N PRO A 310 17.57 -12.32 -33.65
CA PRO A 310 16.52 -11.33 -33.52
C PRO A 310 16.53 -10.30 -34.66
N GLU A 311 15.37 -10.04 -35.26
CA GLU A 311 15.08 -8.76 -35.93
C GLU A 311 14.27 -7.86 -34.99
N GLU A 312 14.76 -6.64 -34.76
CA GLU A 312 14.09 -5.54 -34.04
C GLU A 312 12.82 -5.06 -34.76
N PRO A 313 11.82 -4.58 -33.99
CA PRO A 313 11.39 -3.20 -34.23
C PRO A 313 11.02 -2.37 -32.98
N SER A 314 11.72 -1.24 -32.85
CA SER A 314 11.31 0.14 -32.45
C SER A 314 10.41 0.41 -31.22
N GLN A 315 10.99 1.10 -30.24
CA GLN A 315 10.36 1.80 -29.09
C GLN A 315 9.53 3.04 -29.49
N PRO A 316 8.56 3.46 -28.65
CA PRO A 316 8.24 4.87 -28.41
C PRO A 316 8.93 5.40 -27.13
N GLU A 317 9.32 6.67 -27.19
CA GLU A 317 10.26 7.34 -26.27
C GLU A 317 9.79 7.53 -24.82
N THR A 318 10.74 7.39 -23.89
CA THR A 318 10.65 7.70 -22.45
C THR A 318 11.07 9.15 -22.15
N PRO A 319 10.46 9.86 -21.18
CA PRO A 319 11.12 10.95 -20.49
C PRO A 319 12.12 10.39 -19.46
N SER A 320 13.28 11.02 -19.39
CA SER A 320 14.54 10.58 -18.79
C SER A 320 14.47 10.21 -17.30
N THR A 321 14.90 8.99 -16.98
CA THR A 321 15.28 8.49 -15.64
C THR A 321 16.70 8.96 -15.28
N PRO A 322 17.01 9.35 -14.03
CA PRO A 322 18.39 9.49 -13.58
C PRO A 322 19.04 8.10 -13.51
N GLU A 323 20.19 7.96 -14.16
CA GLU A 323 20.94 6.73 -14.38
C GLU A 323 21.46 6.13 -13.05
N VAL A 324 21.07 4.89 -12.74
CA VAL A 324 21.83 4.03 -11.82
C VAL A 324 23.02 3.49 -12.61
N PRO A 325 24.28 3.63 -12.14
CA PRO A 325 25.44 3.17 -12.89
C PRO A 325 25.38 1.65 -13.13
N ASN A 326 25.48 1.25 -14.39
CA ASN A 326 25.66 -0.12 -14.83
C ASN A 326 27.04 -0.64 -14.38
N ALA A 327 27.13 -1.23 -13.19
CA ALA A 327 28.28 -2.01 -12.76
C ALA A 327 28.07 -3.47 -13.24
N GLY A 328 29.01 -4.00 -14.02
CA GLY A 328 29.00 -5.41 -14.41
C GLY A 328 28.91 -6.33 -13.19
N ILE A 329 28.34 -7.53 -13.34
CA ILE A 329 28.12 -8.46 -12.22
C ILE A 329 29.48 -8.87 -11.61
N GLU A 330 29.87 -8.21 -10.53
CA GLU A 330 31.09 -8.52 -9.77
C GLU A 330 30.91 -9.87 -9.06
N THR A 331 31.88 -10.77 -9.20
CA THR A 331 31.92 -12.03 -8.45
C THR A 331 32.70 -11.82 -7.16
N LEU A 332 32.38 -12.54 -6.06
CA LEU A 332 33.05 -12.31 -4.77
C LEU A 332 34.58 -12.39 -4.84
N SER A 333 35.13 -13.24 -5.71
CA SER A 333 36.57 -13.40 -5.91
C SER A 333 37.25 -12.24 -6.63
N SER A 334 36.49 -11.26 -7.14
CA SER A 334 37.03 -10.07 -7.79
C SER A 334 37.45 -8.97 -6.81
N PHE A 335 36.97 -9.02 -5.57
CA PHE A 335 37.32 -8.04 -4.54
C PHE A 335 38.73 -8.28 -3.98
N ALA A 336 39.45 -7.19 -3.74
CA ALA A 336 40.84 -7.20 -3.29
C ALA A 336 41.04 -7.87 -1.92
N ASP A 337 40.02 -7.83 -1.05
CA ASP A 337 40.00 -8.44 0.29
C ASP A 337 39.34 -9.83 0.32
N TYR A 338 39.13 -10.47 -0.84
CA TYR A 338 38.63 -11.83 -0.90
C TYR A 338 39.65 -12.85 -0.40
N VAL A 339 39.25 -13.70 0.54
CA VAL A 339 40.08 -14.79 1.07
C VAL A 339 39.37 -16.12 0.82
N ALA A 340 39.92 -16.94 -0.09
CA ALA A 340 39.29 -18.19 -0.55
C ALA A 340 39.04 -19.23 0.56
N THR A 341 39.72 -19.12 1.70
CA THR A 341 39.55 -20.01 2.86
C THR A 341 38.65 -19.44 3.95
N ALA A 342 38.16 -18.21 3.80
CA ALA A 342 37.27 -17.61 4.78
C ALA A 342 35.86 -18.23 4.72
N TRP A 343 35.09 -18.10 5.80
CA TRP A 343 33.79 -18.75 5.94
C TRP A 343 32.80 -18.32 4.85
N TYR A 344 32.85 -17.06 4.41
CA TYR A 344 32.04 -16.52 3.33
C TYR A 344 32.43 -17.03 1.94
N ALA A 345 33.65 -17.56 1.78
CA ALA A 345 34.12 -18.18 0.54
C ALA A 345 33.81 -19.69 0.50
N VAL A 346 33.80 -20.35 1.67
CA VAL A 346 33.46 -21.77 1.82
C VAL A 346 31.96 -22.03 1.61
N ASN A 347 31.10 -21.05 1.94
CA ASN A 347 29.68 -21.09 1.63
C ASN A 347 29.25 -19.75 0.99
N PRO A 348 29.53 -19.58 -0.32
CA PRO A 348 29.42 -18.29 -0.98
C PRO A 348 28.01 -17.98 -1.47
N ASP A 349 27.08 -18.94 -1.49
CA ASP A 349 25.80 -18.82 -2.19
C ASP A 349 24.97 -17.64 -1.69
N ASP A 350 24.83 -17.50 -0.37
CA ASP A 350 24.09 -16.40 0.24
C ASP A 350 24.72 -15.05 -0.11
N LEU A 351 26.04 -14.89 0.09
CA LEU A 351 26.68 -13.59 -0.13
C LEU A 351 26.82 -13.25 -1.62
N SER A 352 27.04 -14.25 -2.47
CA SER A 352 27.07 -14.09 -3.93
C SER A 352 25.70 -13.67 -4.45
N TYR A 353 24.61 -14.21 -3.86
CA TYR A 353 23.25 -13.79 -4.17
C TYR A 353 23.06 -12.31 -3.89
N THR A 354 23.49 -11.81 -2.73
CA THR A 354 23.35 -10.38 -2.39
C THR A 354 24.07 -9.45 -3.37
N VAL A 355 25.26 -9.86 -3.84
CA VAL A 355 26.05 -9.08 -4.79
C VAL A 355 25.46 -9.15 -6.20
N SER A 356 25.08 -10.35 -6.65
CA SER A 356 24.54 -10.54 -8.00
C SER A 356 23.16 -9.90 -8.21
N HIS A 357 22.39 -9.72 -7.14
CA HIS A 357 21.10 -9.01 -7.15
C HIS A 357 21.26 -7.49 -6.95
N GLY A 358 22.49 -6.98 -6.86
CA GLY A 358 22.77 -5.54 -6.73
C GLY A 358 22.42 -4.95 -5.36
N PHE A 359 22.08 -5.77 -4.36
CA PHE A 359 21.77 -5.27 -3.02
C PHE A 359 23.04 -4.76 -2.32
N MET A 360 24.18 -5.43 -2.56
CA MET A 360 25.50 -5.03 -2.05
C MET A 360 26.52 -4.91 -3.19
N SER A 361 27.47 -4.02 -3.01
CA SER A 361 28.62 -3.78 -3.89
C SER A 361 29.89 -3.59 -3.05
N GLY A 362 31.05 -3.57 -3.71
CA GLY A 362 32.29 -3.07 -3.11
C GLY A 362 32.20 -1.60 -2.69
N TYR A 363 33.18 -1.14 -1.92
CA TYR A 363 33.30 0.27 -1.58
C TYR A 363 33.64 1.11 -2.81
N ALA A 364 32.95 2.25 -2.96
CA ALA A 364 33.18 3.21 -4.04
C ALA A 364 34.36 4.17 -3.75
N ASP A 365 35.36 3.71 -2.98
CA ASP A 365 36.53 4.50 -2.56
C ASP A 365 37.80 4.18 -3.37
N GLY A 366 37.68 3.31 -4.38
CA GLY A 366 38.79 2.87 -5.23
C GLY A 366 39.70 1.81 -4.59
N SER A 367 39.40 1.34 -3.38
CA SER A 367 40.16 0.25 -2.73
C SER A 367 40.00 -1.09 -3.44
N GLY A 368 38.87 -1.29 -4.13
CA GLY A 368 38.47 -2.58 -4.68
C GLY A 368 38.05 -3.59 -3.60
N GLU A 369 37.84 -3.16 -2.36
CA GLU A 369 37.44 -4.02 -1.24
C GLU A 369 35.92 -4.13 -1.12
N PHE A 370 35.43 -5.30 -0.71
CA PHE A 370 34.05 -5.53 -0.27
C PHE A 370 33.86 -5.20 1.22
N GLY A 371 34.92 -5.37 2.01
CA GLY A 371 34.91 -5.23 3.45
C GLY A 371 34.31 -6.42 4.18
N PHE A 372 34.55 -7.66 3.75
CA PHE A 372 33.84 -8.86 4.23
C PHE A 372 33.74 -8.94 5.77
N GLU A 373 34.85 -8.74 6.46
CA GLU A 373 34.95 -8.80 7.93
C GLU A 373 34.88 -7.42 8.61
N LYS A 374 34.72 -6.33 7.83
CA LYS A 374 34.56 -4.99 8.40
C LYS A 374 33.17 -4.84 9.00
N ALA A 375 33.09 -4.10 10.10
CA ALA A 375 31.82 -3.74 10.71
C ALA A 375 30.93 -2.98 9.71
N ILE A 376 29.64 -3.33 9.68
CA ILE A 376 28.66 -2.63 8.84
C ILE A 376 27.97 -1.52 9.64
N THR A 377 27.77 -0.36 9.02
CA THR A 377 27.05 0.76 9.64
C THR A 377 25.55 0.66 9.41
N ARG A 378 24.77 1.35 10.25
CA ARG A 378 23.31 1.44 10.11
C ARG A 378 22.89 2.05 8.77
N GLY A 379 23.59 3.09 8.31
CA GLY A 379 23.36 3.70 7.00
C GLY A 379 23.59 2.71 5.85
N GLN A 380 24.64 1.89 5.93
CA GLN A 380 24.90 0.84 4.94
C GLN A 380 23.82 -0.24 4.94
N VAL A 381 23.35 -0.68 6.10
CA VAL A 381 22.24 -1.66 6.20
C VAL A 381 20.98 -1.10 5.52
N VAL A 382 20.63 0.14 5.83
CA VAL A 382 19.42 0.76 5.27
C VAL A 382 19.53 0.92 3.75
N VAL A 383 20.70 1.26 3.21
CA VAL A 383 20.92 1.28 1.74
C VAL A 383 20.70 -0.10 1.12
N ILE A 384 21.13 -1.17 1.78
CA ILE A 384 20.92 -2.54 1.27
C ILE A 384 19.42 -2.86 1.24
N LEU A 385 18.69 -2.57 2.32
CA LEU A 385 17.24 -2.78 2.39
C LEU A 385 16.50 -1.92 1.36
N TRP A 386 16.93 -0.67 1.16
CA TRP A 386 16.37 0.22 0.16
C TRP A 386 16.55 -0.31 -1.27
N ARG A 387 17.72 -0.86 -1.58
CA ARG A 387 17.98 -1.54 -2.86
C ARG A 387 17.12 -2.78 -3.04
N MET A 388 16.93 -3.58 -1.98
CA MET A 388 16.00 -4.72 -2.01
C MET A 388 14.57 -4.28 -2.32
N ALA A 389 14.18 -3.09 -1.88
CA ALA A 389 12.87 -2.50 -2.16
C ALA A 389 12.78 -1.81 -3.53
N GLY A 390 13.86 -1.79 -4.32
CA GLY A 390 13.90 -1.15 -5.64
C GLY A 390 14.24 0.35 -5.62
N CYS A 391 14.94 0.81 -4.59
CA CYS A 391 15.33 2.21 -4.40
C CYS A 391 14.17 3.24 -4.45
N PRO A 392 13.03 2.99 -3.79
CA PRO A 392 11.88 3.89 -3.82
C PRO A 392 12.20 5.25 -3.18
N LYS A 393 11.72 6.33 -3.80
CA LYS A 393 11.79 7.66 -3.18
C LYS A 393 10.72 7.80 -2.10
N ALA A 394 11.04 8.54 -1.06
CA ALA A 394 10.11 8.98 -0.03
C ALA A 394 10.43 10.43 0.34
N ASP A 395 9.50 11.10 1.02
CA ASP A 395 9.72 12.41 1.62
C ASP A 395 9.45 12.30 3.12
N ALA A 396 10.51 12.15 3.92
CA ALA A 396 10.46 11.87 5.36
C ALA A 396 11.75 12.31 6.07
N ARG A 397 12.27 13.49 5.73
CA ARG A 397 13.45 14.07 6.37
C ARG A 397 13.14 14.61 7.75
N ASP A 398 13.49 13.85 8.79
CA ASP A 398 13.29 14.29 10.18
C ASP A 398 14.33 13.70 11.15
N PHE A 399 15.42 13.09 10.67
CA PHE A 399 16.56 12.75 11.53
C PHE A 399 17.57 13.89 11.54
N ILE A 400 17.86 14.44 12.71
CA ILE A 400 18.66 15.67 12.83
C ILE A 400 20.17 15.42 12.71
N ASP A 401 20.58 14.16 12.81
CA ASP A 401 21.98 13.71 12.72
C ASP A 401 22.30 13.05 11.36
N VAL A 402 21.41 13.17 10.38
CA VAL A 402 21.57 12.61 9.03
C VAL A 402 21.87 13.73 8.06
N ASP A 403 23.04 13.64 7.41
CA ASP A 403 23.31 14.37 6.18
C ASP A 403 22.59 13.66 5.02
N TYR A 404 21.52 14.26 4.52
CA TYR A 404 20.67 13.65 3.48
C TYR A 404 21.28 13.72 2.07
N ASP A 405 22.39 14.45 1.89
CA ASP A 405 23.10 14.51 0.61
C ASP A 405 24.13 13.37 0.47
N GLU A 406 24.37 12.60 1.54
CA GLU A 406 25.24 11.42 1.56
C GLU A 406 24.56 10.18 0.93
N PHE A 407 25.37 9.17 0.61
CA PHE A 407 24.93 7.96 -0.11
C PHE A 407 23.78 7.18 0.55
N TYR A 408 23.52 7.42 1.84
CA TYR A 408 22.44 6.80 2.61
C TYR A 408 21.20 7.67 2.78
N GLY A 409 21.22 8.95 2.37
CA GLY A 409 20.19 9.93 2.69
C GLY A 409 18.80 9.50 2.22
N ASP A 410 18.66 9.23 0.92
CA ASP A 410 17.42 8.72 0.31
C ASP A 410 16.94 7.41 0.96
N ALA A 411 17.89 6.53 1.29
CA ALA A 411 17.56 5.22 1.86
C ALA A 411 17.02 5.36 3.29
N ILE A 412 17.59 6.25 4.10
CA ILE A 412 17.14 6.54 5.46
C ILE A 412 15.76 7.20 5.45
N GLU A 413 15.58 8.15 4.54
CA GLU A 413 14.30 8.80 4.30
C GLU A 413 13.22 7.77 3.99
N TRP A 414 13.46 6.88 3.02
CA TRP A 414 12.55 5.78 2.73
C TRP A 414 12.33 4.85 3.93
N ALA A 415 13.40 4.39 4.58
CA ALA A 415 13.29 3.42 5.66
C ALA A 415 12.50 3.98 6.85
N ARG A 416 12.58 5.30 7.07
CA ARG A 416 11.75 5.99 8.06
C ARG A 416 10.30 6.02 7.62
N TYR A 417 10.03 6.44 6.37
CA TYR A 417 8.69 6.53 5.80
C TYR A 417 7.94 5.19 5.90
N VAL A 418 8.59 4.09 5.54
CA VAL A 418 7.97 2.75 5.61
C VAL A 418 8.03 2.12 7.01
N GLY A 419 8.66 2.77 7.99
CA GLY A 419 8.76 2.26 9.36
C GLY A 419 9.70 1.06 9.53
N VAL A 420 10.65 0.88 8.61
CA VAL A 420 11.78 -0.06 8.78
C VAL A 420 12.67 0.42 9.93
N VAL A 421 12.83 1.73 10.09
CA VAL A 421 13.58 2.37 11.17
C VAL A 421 12.72 3.42 11.88
N SER A 422 12.88 3.52 13.20
CA SER A 422 12.13 4.49 14.03
C SER A 422 13.02 5.57 14.65
N GLY A 423 14.34 5.41 14.65
CA GLY A 423 15.28 6.29 15.34
C GLY A 423 15.47 5.98 16.82
N PHE A 424 16.45 6.64 17.43
CA PHE A 424 16.74 6.66 18.85
C PHE A 424 16.13 7.89 19.50
N SER A 425 15.75 7.74 20.76
CA SER A 425 15.29 8.85 21.61
C SER A 425 16.44 9.81 21.88
N ASN A 426 16.23 11.09 21.59
CA ASN A 426 17.11 12.16 22.01
C ASN A 426 16.82 12.58 23.48
N GLU A 427 17.51 13.60 23.98
CA GLU A 427 17.32 14.13 25.34
C GLU A 427 15.90 14.66 25.60
N SER A 428 15.16 15.06 24.56
CA SER A 428 13.77 15.53 24.64
C SER A 428 12.74 14.42 24.53
N GLY A 429 13.15 13.15 24.37
CA GLY A 429 12.24 12.02 24.20
C GLY A 429 11.75 11.81 22.75
N SER A 430 12.24 12.61 21.80
CA SER A 430 11.86 12.50 20.38
C SER A 430 12.74 11.46 19.68
N LEU A 431 12.14 10.60 18.84
CA LEU A 431 12.86 9.57 18.09
C LEU A 431 13.48 10.10 16.80
N ASN A 432 14.28 11.18 16.88
CA ASN A 432 14.81 11.88 15.72
C ASN A 432 16.34 11.80 15.56
N ILE A 433 16.97 10.77 16.15
CA ILE A 433 18.39 10.42 15.94
C ILE A 433 18.50 9.07 15.21
N PHE A 434 19.26 8.97 14.12
CA PHE A 434 19.42 7.72 13.38
C PHE A 434 20.76 7.02 13.59
N GLY A 435 21.86 7.78 13.62
CA GLY A 435 23.24 7.30 13.72
C GLY A 435 23.72 6.58 12.45
N PRO A 436 23.82 7.23 11.27
CA PRO A 436 24.14 6.56 10.01
C PRO A 436 25.51 5.88 9.99
N ASP A 437 26.51 6.47 10.66
CA ASP A 437 27.87 5.93 10.76
C ASP A 437 28.08 4.97 11.94
N MET A 438 27.08 4.81 12.81
CA MET A 438 27.18 3.88 13.92
C MET A 438 27.15 2.45 13.40
N THR A 439 28.09 1.63 13.86
CA THR A 439 28.09 0.20 13.58
C THR A 439 26.88 -0.46 14.23
N ILE A 440 26.27 -1.43 13.55
CA ILE A 440 25.07 -2.10 14.04
C ILE A 440 25.41 -3.41 14.76
N THR A 441 24.68 -3.69 15.84
CA THR A 441 24.73 -5.01 16.50
C THR A 441 23.87 -6.04 15.74
N ARG A 442 24.11 -7.32 15.98
CA ARG A 442 23.35 -8.41 15.34
C ARG A 442 21.86 -8.36 15.69
N GLN A 443 21.49 -7.97 16.91
CA GLN A 443 20.09 -7.85 17.31
C GLN A 443 19.39 -6.62 16.72
N GLU A 444 20.09 -5.49 16.56
CA GLU A 444 19.54 -4.33 15.85
C GLU A 444 19.34 -4.64 14.36
N LEU A 445 20.28 -5.35 13.73
CA LEU A 445 20.13 -5.82 12.36
C LEU A 445 18.93 -6.76 12.23
N ALA A 446 18.73 -7.69 13.17
CA ALA A 446 17.55 -8.56 13.19
C ALA A 446 16.25 -7.76 13.28
N VAL A 447 16.21 -6.70 14.11
CA VAL A 447 15.05 -5.80 14.19
C VAL A 447 14.79 -5.08 12.87
N MET A 448 15.81 -4.54 12.21
CA MET A 448 15.64 -3.89 10.90
C MET A 448 15.12 -4.88 9.83
N LEU A 449 15.64 -6.12 9.82
CA LEU A 449 15.19 -7.16 8.90
C LEU A 449 13.76 -7.63 9.19
N MET A 450 13.40 -7.77 10.47
CA MET A 450 12.03 -8.11 10.88
C MET A 450 11.07 -6.98 10.52
N ASN A 451 11.45 -5.73 10.76
CA ASN A 451 10.64 -4.57 10.37
C ASN A 451 10.51 -4.50 8.85
N TYR A 452 11.57 -4.76 8.09
CA TYR A 452 11.47 -4.88 6.63
C TYR A 452 10.46 -5.96 6.24
N ALA A 453 10.59 -7.17 6.78
CA ALA A 453 9.67 -8.26 6.50
C ALA A 453 8.22 -7.92 6.85
N SER A 454 7.98 -7.27 7.99
CA SER A 454 6.65 -6.90 8.46
C SER A 454 6.06 -5.70 7.71
N LYS A 455 6.85 -4.66 7.45
CA LYS A 455 6.38 -3.37 6.92
C LYS A 455 6.43 -3.28 5.41
N VAL A 456 7.48 -3.85 4.81
CA VAL A 456 7.68 -3.87 3.37
C VAL A 456 7.16 -5.19 2.80
N GLY A 457 7.61 -6.31 3.37
CA GLY A 457 7.18 -7.65 2.95
C GLY A 457 5.77 -8.05 3.41
N ARG A 458 5.16 -7.27 4.31
CA ARG A 458 3.82 -7.53 4.89
C ARG A 458 3.65 -8.94 5.49
N LEU A 459 4.75 -9.52 5.97
CA LEU A 459 4.77 -10.85 6.55
C LEU A 459 4.38 -10.82 8.03
N ASP A 460 3.71 -11.89 8.49
CA ASP A 460 3.65 -12.17 9.92
C ASP A 460 5.05 -12.52 10.43
N THR A 461 5.52 -11.71 11.37
CA THR A 461 6.81 -11.90 12.03
C THR A 461 6.67 -12.43 13.46
N SER A 462 5.54 -13.08 13.77
CA SER A 462 5.34 -13.75 15.05
C SER A 462 6.35 -14.90 15.25
N SER A 463 6.77 -15.09 16.50
CA SER A 463 7.68 -16.16 16.91
C SER A 463 7.30 -16.62 18.32
N ASN A 464 7.34 -17.93 18.54
CA ASN A 464 7.17 -18.51 19.88
C ASN A 464 8.48 -18.56 20.69
N LEU A 465 9.59 -18.06 20.11
CA LEU A 465 10.92 -17.95 20.71
C LEU A 465 11.58 -19.28 21.10
N ALA A 466 10.97 -20.44 20.83
CA ALA A 466 11.43 -21.73 21.36
C ALA A 466 12.82 -22.12 20.83
N ALA A 467 13.05 -21.94 19.52
CA ALA A 467 14.34 -22.24 18.91
C ALA A 467 15.43 -21.29 19.39
N ALA A 468 15.16 -19.97 19.33
CA ALA A 468 16.12 -18.95 19.73
C ALA A 468 16.47 -19.02 21.23
N SER A 469 15.49 -19.28 22.10
CA SER A 469 15.71 -19.38 23.55
C SER A 469 16.57 -20.56 23.98
N SER A 470 16.71 -21.58 23.12
CA SER A 470 17.59 -22.73 23.33
C SER A 470 19.02 -22.50 22.83
N MET A 471 19.29 -21.39 22.12
CA MET A 471 20.62 -21.08 21.59
C MET A 471 21.50 -20.36 22.61
N SER A 472 22.80 -20.64 22.55
CA SER A 472 23.79 -19.94 23.37
C SER A 472 23.80 -18.43 23.04
N GLY A 473 23.75 -17.60 24.09
CA GLY A 473 23.70 -16.15 23.97
C GLY A 473 22.28 -15.54 23.95
N TRP A 474 21.21 -16.34 24.05
CA TRP A 474 19.84 -15.81 24.14
C TRP A 474 19.61 -14.88 25.33
N ASN A 475 20.23 -15.18 26.48
CA ASN A 475 20.13 -14.38 27.69
C ASN A 475 20.75 -12.97 27.58
N GLN A 476 21.48 -12.68 26.50
CA GLN A 476 22.02 -11.36 26.18
C GLN A 476 21.11 -10.56 25.23
N VAL A 477 20.05 -11.17 24.71
CA VAL A 477 19.11 -10.48 23.81
C VAL A 477 18.30 -9.47 24.62
N GLY A 478 18.38 -8.20 24.25
CA GLY A 478 17.55 -7.15 24.85
C GLY A 478 16.07 -7.47 24.66
N SER A 479 15.24 -7.20 25.68
CA SER A 479 13.80 -7.50 25.63
C SER A 479 13.11 -6.91 24.39
N TRP A 480 13.54 -5.73 23.95
CA TRP A 480 13.06 -5.05 22.75
C TRP A 480 13.41 -5.77 21.43
N ALA A 481 14.44 -6.63 21.42
CA ALA A 481 14.88 -7.38 20.25
C ALA A 481 14.46 -8.85 20.27
N GLN A 482 13.87 -9.35 21.36
CA GLN A 482 13.56 -10.78 21.51
C GLN A 482 12.63 -11.29 20.41
N ALA A 483 11.59 -10.54 20.05
CA ALA A 483 10.69 -10.92 18.97
C ALA A 483 11.44 -11.08 17.63
N ALA A 484 12.28 -10.09 17.28
CA ALA A 484 13.06 -10.10 16.05
C ALA A 484 14.11 -11.21 16.01
N MET A 485 14.82 -11.42 17.11
CA MET A 485 15.81 -12.51 17.21
C MET A 485 15.14 -13.88 17.16
N GLY A 486 14.00 -14.05 17.82
CA GLY A 486 13.18 -15.25 17.77
C GLY A 486 12.77 -15.58 16.34
N TRP A 487 12.11 -14.62 15.68
CA TRP A 487 11.66 -14.77 14.31
C TRP A 487 12.80 -15.00 13.32
N ALA A 488 13.91 -14.27 13.45
CA ALA A 488 15.06 -14.44 12.56
C ALA A 488 15.70 -15.83 12.69
N VAL A 489 15.68 -16.45 13.88
CA VAL A 489 16.12 -17.84 14.08
C VAL A 489 15.11 -18.82 13.50
N ASP A 490 13.81 -18.63 13.74
CA ASP A 490 12.74 -19.49 13.22
C ASP A 490 12.76 -19.56 11.68
N LYS A 491 13.04 -18.41 11.04
CA LYS A 491 13.18 -18.29 9.58
C LYS A 491 14.57 -18.61 9.06
N LYS A 492 15.51 -19.01 9.92
CA LYS A 492 16.92 -19.32 9.58
C LYS A 492 17.69 -18.16 8.95
N ILE A 493 17.18 -16.94 9.02
CA ILE A 493 17.92 -15.71 8.71
C ILE A 493 19.17 -15.65 9.61
N ILE A 494 19.02 -16.04 10.89
CA ILE A 494 20.13 -16.24 11.82
C ILE A 494 20.25 -17.72 12.17
N THR A 495 21.42 -18.30 11.92
CA THR A 495 21.78 -19.67 12.34
C THR A 495 22.82 -19.71 13.46
N GLY A 496 23.25 -18.53 13.94
CA GLY A 496 24.34 -18.36 14.90
C GLY A 496 25.73 -18.42 14.28
N SER A 497 26.72 -17.90 14.99
CA SER A 497 28.15 -17.97 14.64
C SER A 497 28.79 -19.09 15.44
N VAL A 498 29.46 -20.03 14.77
CA VAL A 498 30.10 -21.17 15.44
C VAL A 498 31.38 -20.69 16.13
N GLN A 499 31.42 -20.76 17.45
CA GLN A 499 32.63 -20.53 18.25
C GLN A 499 32.85 -21.75 19.16
N GLY A 500 34.04 -22.35 19.10
CA GLY A 500 34.35 -23.54 19.89
C GLY A 500 33.44 -24.75 19.61
N GLY A 501 32.88 -24.85 18.39
CA GLY A 501 31.96 -25.92 17.99
C GLY A 501 30.50 -25.70 18.38
N VAL A 502 30.17 -24.56 19.01
CA VAL A 502 28.79 -24.21 19.42
C VAL A 502 28.31 -22.99 18.65
N ALA A 503 27.11 -23.06 18.07
CA ALA A 503 26.48 -21.92 17.43
C ALA A 503 25.98 -20.92 18.49
N GLN A 504 26.46 -19.68 18.41
CA GLN A 504 26.10 -18.60 19.33
C GLN A 504 25.36 -17.46 18.61
N LEU A 505 24.36 -16.87 19.27
CA LEU A 505 23.60 -15.74 18.71
C LEU A 505 24.42 -14.45 18.64
N LEU A 506 25.21 -14.18 19.69
CA LEU A 506 26.04 -12.98 19.86
C LEU A 506 25.25 -11.67 19.62
N PRO A 507 24.11 -11.45 20.28
CA PRO A 507 23.17 -10.39 19.92
C PRO A 507 23.75 -8.98 20.00
N GLU A 508 24.61 -8.71 20.98
CA GLU A 508 25.29 -7.41 21.16
C GLU A 508 26.58 -7.28 20.34
N GLY A 509 27.02 -8.36 19.67
CA GLY A 509 28.19 -8.32 18.82
C GLY A 509 27.96 -7.46 17.57
N THR A 510 28.96 -6.68 17.17
CA THR A 510 28.93 -5.90 15.93
C THR A 510 28.81 -6.83 14.72
N ALA A 511 27.85 -6.55 13.84
CA ALA A 511 27.68 -7.30 12.60
C ALA A 511 28.74 -6.90 11.56
N THR A 512 29.26 -7.87 10.81
CA THR A 512 30.14 -7.61 9.66
C THR A 512 29.32 -7.44 8.37
N ARG A 513 29.90 -6.82 7.33
CA ARG A 513 29.25 -6.71 6.01
C ARG A 513 28.89 -8.07 5.43
N ALA A 514 29.78 -9.07 5.51
CA ALA A 514 29.47 -10.42 5.02
C ALA A 514 28.32 -11.07 5.79
N GLN A 515 28.24 -10.89 7.12
CA GLN A 515 27.13 -11.41 7.92
C GLN A 515 25.81 -10.73 7.54
N ALA A 516 25.80 -9.41 7.34
CA ALA A 516 24.62 -8.69 6.89
C ALA A 516 24.18 -9.14 5.50
N GLY A 517 25.10 -9.33 4.56
CA GLY A 517 24.80 -9.84 3.23
C GLY A 517 24.14 -11.23 3.28
N VAL A 518 24.67 -12.14 4.08
CA VAL A 518 24.08 -13.47 4.27
C VAL A 518 22.67 -13.40 4.84
N MET A 519 22.46 -12.58 5.87
CA MET A 519 21.13 -12.42 6.48
C MET A 519 20.13 -11.79 5.49
N VAL A 520 20.59 -10.83 4.68
CA VAL A 520 19.79 -10.20 3.61
C VAL A 520 19.42 -11.20 2.51
N ALA A 521 20.38 -12.03 2.07
CA ALA A 521 20.10 -13.04 1.05
C ALA A 521 19.04 -14.02 1.52
N ARG A 522 19.13 -14.50 2.77
CA ARG A 522 18.12 -15.40 3.35
C ARG A 522 16.78 -14.73 3.55
N LEU A 523 16.77 -13.48 4.00
CA LEU A 523 15.54 -12.70 4.07
C LEU A 523 14.88 -12.61 2.69
N TYR A 524 15.65 -12.22 1.67
CA TYR A 524 15.09 -12.05 0.33
C TYR A 524 14.66 -13.38 -0.29
N ARG A 525 15.58 -14.35 -0.38
CA ARG A 525 15.41 -15.63 -1.09
C ARG A 525 14.51 -16.63 -0.36
N ASP A 526 14.60 -16.70 0.97
CA ASP A 526 13.97 -17.80 1.72
C ASP A 526 12.72 -17.35 2.48
N VAL A 527 12.48 -16.04 2.58
CA VAL A 527 11.40 -15.47 3.38
C VAL A 527 10.48 -14.56 2.57
N LEU A 528 11.01 -13.75 1.65
CA LEU A 528 10.22 -12.79 0.87
C LEU A 528 9.86 -13.25 -0.54
N SER A 529 10.69 -14.08 -1.18
CA SER A 529 10.54 -14.49 -2.58
C SER A 529 9.77 -15.80 -2.78
#